data_AF-A0A654U1X0-F1
#
_entry.id   AF-A0A654U1X0-F1
#
_cell.length_a   1.000
_cell.length_b   1.000
_cell.length_c   1.000
_cell.angle_alpha   90.00
_cell.angle_beta   90.00
_cell.angle_gamma   90.00
#
_symmetry.space_group_name_H-M   'P 1'
#
loop_
_entity.id
_entity.type
_entity.pdbx_description
1 polymer ?
#
loop_
_entity_poly.entity_id
_entity_poly.type
_entity_poly.pdbx_seq_one_letter_code
_entity_poly.pdbx_strand_id
1 'polypeptide(L)'
;MTEDINNLLPLMQRLDTLMPQLTAMMPEMIQTMKSMKAQMLSMHSTQEGLQDQMAAMQEDSAAMGEAFDASRNDDSFYLPPEVFDNPDFQRGLEQFLSPDGHAVRFIISHEGDPMSQAGIARIAKIKTAAKEAIKGTPLEGSAIYLGGTAAMFKDLSDGNTYDLMIAGISALCLIFIIMLITTRSVVAAAVIVGTVVLSLGASFGLSVLIWQHILGIELHWLVLAMAVIILLAVGADYNLLLVARLKEEIHAGINTGIIRAMGGSGSVVTAAGLVFAFTMMSFAVSELTVMAQVGTTIGMGLLFDTLIVRSFMTPSIAALLGKWFWWPQVVRQRPVPQPWPSPASARTFALV
;
A
#
# COMPACT_ATOMS: atom_id res chain seq x y z
N MET A 1 68.57 66.88 -72.02
CA MET A 1 67.28 67.34 -71.46
C MET A 1 66.31 67.87 -72.54
N THR A 2 66.57 67.65 -73.84
CA THR A 2 65.76 68.24 -74.93
C THR A 2 64.91 67.23 -75.69
N GLU A 3 65.16 65.92 -75.56
CA GLU A 3 64.33 64.87 -76.18
C GLU A 3 63.09 64.51 -75.36
N ASP A 4 63.16 64.56 -74.02
CA ASP A 4 62.00 64.25 -73.15
C ASP A 4 60.88 65.30 -73.27
N ILE A 5 61.22 66.56 -73.55
CA ILE A 5 60.24 67.65 -73.71
C ILE A 5 59.45 67.50 -75.01
N ASN A 6 60.08 66.99 -76.08
CA ASN A 6 59.41 66.78 -77.36
C ASN A 6 58.45 65.57 -77.36
N ASN A 7 58.69 64.57 -76.51
CA ASN A 7 57.77 63.44 -76.31
C ASN A 7 56.61 63.76 -75.35
N LEU A 8 56.74 64.79 -74.50
CA LEU A 8 55.69 65.24 -73.58
C LEU A 8 54.62 66.11 -74.26
N LEU A 9 54.97 66.85 -75.31
CA LEU A 9 54.05 67.69 -76.08
C LEU A 9 52.83 66.92 -76.67
N PRO A 10 53.00 65.78 -77.37
CA PRO A 10 51.87 65.00 -77.87
C PRO A 10 51.06 64.32 -76.75
N LEU A 11 51.69 63.98 -75.61
CA LEU A 11 51.00 63.46 -74.43
C LEU A 11 50.16 64.53 -73.73
N MET A 12 50.65 65.77 -73.64
CA MET A 12 49.88 66.91 -73.14
C MET A 12 48.69 67.24 -74.04
N GLN A 13 48.84 67.18 -75.37
CA GLN A 13 47.72 67.36 -76.30
C GLN A 13 46.69 66.22 -76.22
N ARG A 14 47.13 64.98 -75.96
CA ARG A 14 46.22 63.85 -75.66
C ARG A 14 45.48 64.04 -74.33
N LEU A 15 46.14 64.57 -73.31
CA LEU A 15 45.50 64.92 -72.04
C LEU A 15 44.49 66.07 -72.21
N ASP A 16 44.83 67.09 -73.00
CA ASP A 16 43.98 68.24 -73.29
C ASP A 16 42.71 67.86 -74.07
N THR A 17 42.79 66.81 -74.90
CA THR A 17 41.63 66.26 -75.62
C THR A 17 40.79 65.28 -74.79
N LEU A 18 41.39 64.55 -73.84
CA LEU A 18 40.71 63.55 -73.02
C LEU A 18 40.13 64.11 -71.71
N MET A 19 40.72 65.16 -71.12
CA MET A 19 40.21 65.80 -69.90
C MET A 19 38.76 66.34 -70.05
N PRO A 20 38.37 66.98 -71.17
CA PRO A 20 36.99 67.38 -71.41
C PRO A 20 36.02 66.19 -71.50
N GLN A 21 36.46 65.06 -72.07
CA GLN A 21 35.65 63.85 -72.19
C GLN A 21 35.45 63.16 -70.83
N LEU A 22 36.50 63.09 -70.01
CA LEU A 22 36.42 62.57 -68.64
C LEU A 22 35.54 63.45 -67.73
N THR A 23 35.66 64.76 -67.84
CA THR A 23 34.81 65.71 -67.09
C THR A 23 33.35 65.68 -67.56
N ALA A 24 33.09 65.37 -68.83
CA ALA A 24 31.73 65.15 -69.33
C ALA A 24 31.08 63.84 -68.84
N MET A 25 31.87 62.80 -68.53
CA MET A 25 31.36 61.51 -68.02
C MET A 25 31.25 61.43 -66.50
N MET A 26 31.98 62.27 -65.74
CA MET A 26 31.89 62.31 -64.27
C MET A 26 30.47 62.53 -63.72
N PRO A 27 29.61 63.39 -64.31
CA PRO A 27 28.25 63.59 -63.83
C PRO A 27 27.41 62.31 -63.87
N GLU A 28 27.50 61.52 -64.95
CA GLU A 28 26.81 60.24 -65.06
C GLU A 28 27.33 59.23 -64.03
N MET A 29 28.65 59.09 -63.89
CA MET A 29 29.23 58.16 -62.91
C MET A 29 28.85 58.52 -61.47
N ILE A 30 28.80 59.82 -61.14
CA ILE A 30 28.32 60.33 -59.85
C ILE A 30 26.83 60.02 -59.68
N GLN A 31 26.01 60.16 -60.72
CA GLN A 31 24.59 59.82 -60.65
C GLN A 31 24.39 58.32 -60.41
N THR A 32 25.13 57.46 -61.11
CA THR A 32 25.07 56.00 -60.93
C THR A 32 25.48 55.60 -59.52
N MET A 33 26.56 56.19 -58.98
CA MET A 33 26.97 55.95 -57.59
C MET A 33 25.93 56.46 -56.58
N LYS A 34 25.29 57.60 -56.82
CA LYS A 34 24.20 58.11 -55.96
C LYS A 34 22.98 57.17 -56.00
N SER A 35 22.62 56.66 -57.18
CA SER A 35 21.54 55.70 -57.34
C SER A 35 21.84 54.38 -56.63
N MET A 36 23.05 53.84 -56.81
CA MET A 36 23.49 52.62 -56.14
C MET A 36 23.51 52.77 -54.62
N LYS A 37 23.95 53.94 -54.10
CA LYS A 37 23.89 54.25 -52.66
C LYS A 37 22.44 54.29 -52.16
N ALA A 38 21.53 54.91 -52.91
CA ALA A 38 20.11 54.96 -52.54
C ALA A 38 19.47 53.56 -52.53
N GLN A 39 19.81 52.72 -53.50
CA GLN A 39 19.36 51.33 -53.56
C GLN A 39 19.89 50.50 -52.39
N MET A 40 21.18 50.65 -52.06
CA MET A 40 21.81 49.95 -50.94
C MET A 40 21.18 50.37 -49.60
N LEU A 41 20.95 51.67 -49.39
CA LEU A 41 20.26 52.19 -48.20
C LEU A 41 18.82 51.65 -48.11
N SER A 42 18.10 51.61 -49.23
CA SER A 42 16.73 51.06 -49.28
C SER A 42 16.69 49.55 -49.04
N MET A 43 17.68 48.79 -49.51
CA MET A 43 17.80 47.37 -49.18
C MET A 43 18.11 47.18 -47.70
N HIS A 44 19.04 47.95 -47.14
CA HIS A 44 19.39 47.90 -45.73
C HIS A 44 18.17 48.17 -44.85
N SER A 45 17.41 49.24 -45.12
CA SER A 45 16.21 49.57 -44.35
C SER A 45 15.12 48.50 -44.47
N THR A 46 14.99 47.88 -45.65
CA THR A 46 14.03 46.77 -45.85
C THR A 46 14.46 45.52 -45.08
N GLN A 47 15.76 45.22 -45.07
CA GLN A 47 16.30 44.06 -44.36
C GLN A 47 16.27 44.25 -42.84
N GLU A 48 16.57 45.45 -42.36
CA GLU A 48 16.43 45.87 -40.97
C GLU A 48 14.98 45.76 -40.51
N GLY A 49 14.02 46.30 -41.28
CA GLY A 49 12.60 46.16 -40.96
C GLY A 49 12.09 44.71 -40.92
N LEU A 50 12.59 43.84 -41.81
CA LEU A 50 12.29 42.41 -41.77
C LEU A 50 12.93 41.70 -40.56
N GLN A 51 14.14 42.11 -40.16
CA GLN A 51 14.81 41.60 -38.96
C GLN A 51 14.11 42.07 -37.68
N ASP A 52 13.72 43.33 -37.60
CA ASP A 52 12.96 43.89 -36.48
C ASP A 52 11.61 43.17 -36.34
N GLN A 53 10.93 42.88 -37.46
CA GLN A 53 9.69 42.10 -37.45
C GLN A 53 9.91 40.67 -36.94
N MET A 54 11.00 40.00 -37.36
CA MET A 54 11.34 38.66 -36.86
C MET A 54 11.72 38.68 -35.38
N ALA A 55 12.46 39.71 -34.94
CA ALA A 55 12.85 39.89 -33.55
C ALA A 55 11.62 40.11 -32.65
N ALA A 56 10.68 40.96 -33.06
CA ALA A 56 9.44 41.21 -32.32
C ALA A 56 8.57 39.95 -32.18
N MET A 57 8.49 39.10 -33.22
CA MET A 57 7.77 37.82 -33.13
C MET A 57 8.43 36.82 -32.17
N GLN A 58 9.76 36.80 -32.07
CA GLN A 58 10.47 35.98 -31.10
C GLN A 58 10.38 36.54 -29.68
N GLU A 59 10.39 37.87 -29.55
CA GLU A 59 10.25 38.58 -28.29
C GLU A 59 8.92 38.26 -27.61
N ASP A 60 7.80 38.15 -28.36
CA ASP A 60 6.50 37.78 -27.78
C ASP A 60 6.49 36.39 -27.10
N SER A 61 7.14 35.39 -27.72
CA SER A 61 7.19 34.03 -27.14
C SER A 61 8.12 33.97 -25.92
N ALA A 62 9.27 34.66 -25.98
CA ALA A 62 10.20 34.77 -24.86
C ALA A 62 9.62 35.60 -23.71
N ALA A 63 8.95 36.72 -24.01
CA ALA A 63 8.31 37.60 -23.05
C ALA A 63 7.11 36.93 -22.38
N MET A 64 6.33 36.11 -23.09
CA MET A 64 5.29 35.27 -22.47
C MET A 64 5.89 34.23 -21.53
N GLY A 65 7.01 33.60 -21.90
CA GLY A 65 7.77 32.70 -21.02
C GLY A 65 8.24 33.39 -19.75
N GLU A 66 8.89 34.56 -19.87
CA GLU A 66 9.36 35.35 -18.72
C GLU A 66 8.21 35.88 -17.87
N ALA A 67 7.10 36.31 -18.47
CA ALA A 67 5.93 36.78 -17.74
C ALA A 67 5.29 35.65 -16.91
N PHE A 68 5.25 34.42 -17.44
CA PHE A 68 4.78 33.25 -16.71
C PHE A 68 5.73 32.86 -15.57
N ASP A 69 7.04 32.84 -15.82
CA ASP A 69 8.05 32.53 -14.80
C ASP A 69 8.05 33.59 -13.67
N ALA A 70 7.91 34.87 -14.04
CA ALA A 70 7.78 35.99 -13.11
C ALA A 70 6.47 35.95 -12.31
N SER A 71 5.40 35.38 -12.86
CA SER A 71 4.12 35.23 -12.15
C SER A 71 4.17 34.24 -10.99
N ARG A 72 5.22 33.40 -10.91
CA ARG A 72 5.39 32.34 -9.89
C ARG A 72 4.13 31.50 -9.70
N ASN A 73 3.41 31.26 -10.79
CA ASN A 73 2.25 30.41 -10.76
C ASN A 73 2.70 28.94 -10.89
N ASP A 74 2.72 28.22 -9.77
CA ASP A 74 3.14 26.81 -9.74
C ASP A 74 2.13 25.87 -10.44
N ASP A 75 0.95 26.37 -10.82
CA ASP A 75 -0.13 25.55 -11.39
C ASP A 75 0.01 25.33 -12.91
N SER A 76 0.85 26.08 -13.62
CA SER A 76 0.99 25.95 -15.07
C SER A 76 2.34 26.42 -15.59
N PHE A 77 2.80 25.86 -16.70
CA PHE A 77 4.01 26.26 -17.39
C PHE A 77 3.72 26.54 -18.86
N TYR A 78 4.42 27.51 -19.44
CA TYR A 78 4.35 27.80 -20.87
C TYR A 78 5.32 26.89 -21.61
N LEU A 79 4.82 26.17 -22.62
CA LEU A 79 5.64 25.38 -23.52
C LEU A 79 5.62 26.02 -24.92
N PRO A 80 6.76 26.56 -25.41
CA PRO A 80 6.83 27.15 -26.74
C PRO A 80 6.47 26.15 -27.84
N PRO A 81 5.77 26.58 -28.92
CA PRO A 81 5.38 25.71 -30.02
C PRO A 81 6.56 24.99 -30.70
N GLU A 82 7.75 25.61 -30.72
CA GLU A 82 8.93 25.04 -31.37
C GLU A 82 9.43 23.77 -30.68
N VAL A 83 9.07 23.55 -29.41
CA VAL A 83 9.48 22.35 -28.67
C VAL A 83 8.82 21.09 -29.25
N PHE A 84 7.63 21.21 -29.85
CA PHE A 84 6.92 20.07 -30.45
C PHE A 84 7.60 19.54 -31.72
N ASP A 85 8.43 20.37 -32.38
CA ASP A 85 9.21 19.97 -33.57
C ASP A 85 10.55 19.30 -33.22
N ASN A 86 10.92 19.28 -31.93
CA ASN A 86 12.18 18.67 -31.50
C ASN A 86 12.09 17.12 -31.58
N PRO A 87 13.01 16.44 -32.31
CA PRO A 87 13.00 14.99 -32.47
C PRO A 87 13.24 14.21 -31.16
N ASP A 88 13.84 14.80 -30.14
CA ASP A 88 13.94 14.20 -28.81
C ASP A 88 12.61 14.29 -28.05
N PHE A 89 11.89 15.41 -28.19
CA PHE A 89 10.59 15.62 -27.55
C PHE A 89 9.52 14.69 -28.14
N GLN A 90 9.51 14.51 -29.47
CA GLN A 90 8.61 13.56 -30.15
C GLN A 90 8.84 12.11 -29.69
N ARG A 91 10.11 11.69 -29.56
CA ARG A 91 10.46 10.36 -29.00
C ARG A 91 10.02 10.20 -27.55
N GLY A 92 10.10 11.26 -26.75
CA GLY A 92 9.58 11.26 -25.37
C GLY A 92 8.05 11.11 -25.36
N LEU A 93 7.35 11.85 -26.21
CA LEU A 93 5.90 11.81 -26.36
C LEU A 93 5.41 10.38 -26.61
N GLU A 94 6.05 9.64 -27.51
CA GLU A 94 5.73 8.24 -27.80
C GLU A 94 5.86 7.29 -26.60
N GLN A 95 6.69 7.61 -25.61
CA GLN A 95 6.86 6.79 -24.41
C GLN A 95 5.85 7.10 -23.30
N PHE A 96 5.27 8.31 -23.30
CA PHE A 96 4.36 8.77 -22.26
C PHE A 96 2.91 8.85 -22.70
N LEU A 97 2.63 9.02 -23.99
CA LEU A 97 1.28 8.98 -24.56
C LEU A 97 1.02 7.63 -25.24
N SER A 98 -0.24 7.20 -25.18
CA SER A 98 -0.68 6.04 -25.93
C SER A 98 -0.72 6.33 -27.43
N PRO A 99 -0.59 5.29 -28.29
CA PRO A 99 -0.66 5.47 -29.75
C PRO A 99 -1.98 6.09 -30.24
N ASP A 100 -3.07 5.94 -29.48
CA ASP A 100 -4.39 6.51 -29.75
C ASP A 100 -4.59 7.90 -29.11
N GLY A 101 -3.61 8.41 -28.36
CA GLY A 101 -3.66 9.73 -27.71
C GLY A 101 -4.65 9.84 -26.54
N HIS A 102 -5.28 8.74 -26.12
CA HIS A 102 -6.31 8.75 -25.07
C HIS A 102 -5.78 8.46 -23.66
N ALA A 103 -4.53 8.04 -23.52
CA ALA A 103 -3.90 7.78 -22.23
C ALA A 103 -2.54 8.46 -22.13
N VAL A 104 -2.27 8.98 -20.93
CA VAL A 104 -0.97 9.54 -20.55
C VAL A 104 -0.47 8.77 -19.35
N ARG A 105 0.79 8.36 -19.40
CA ARG A 105 1.53 7.76 -18.29
C ARG A 105 2.42 8.82 -17.66
N PHE A 106 2.42 8.89 -16.34
CA PHE A 106 3.41 9.64 -15.56
C PHE A 106 4.23 8.68 -14.71
N ILE A 107 5.52 8.94 -14.58
CA ILE A 107 6.41 8.18 -13.70
C ILE A 107 6.68 9.03 -12.47
N ILE A 108 6.23 8.54 -11.32
CA ILE A 108 6.42 9.22 -10.04
C ILE A 108 7.50 8.46 -9.27
N SER A 109 8.64 9.12 -9.08
CA SER A 109 9.73 8.61 -8.25
C SER A 109 9.58 9.15 -6.83
N HIS A 110 9.54 8.24 -5.85
CA HIS A 110 9.34 8.58 -4.45
C HIS A 110 10.69 8.53 -3.74
N GLU A 111 10.91 9.47 -2.84
CA GLU A 111 12.07 9.41 -1.95
C GLU A 111 11.79 8.45 -0.78
N GLY A 112 12.68 7.47 -0.59
CA GLY A 112 12.57 6.42 0.44
C GLY A 112 12.11 5.06 -0.09
N ASP A 113 11.93 4.12 0.83
CA ASP A 113 11.52 2.74 0.49
C ASP A 113 10.02 2.67 0.16
N PRO A 114 9.63 2.26 -1.07
CA PRO A 114 8.23 2.10 -1.47
C PRO A 114 7.47 1.03 -0.69
N MET A 115 8.16 0.07 -0.05
CA MET A 115 7.54 -0.98 0.76
C MET A 115 7.31 -0.56 2.22
N SER A 116 7.85 0.58 2.63
CA SER A 116 7.63 1.11 3.98
C SER A 116 6.20 1.59 4.18
N GLN A 117 5.73 1.61 5.44
CA GLN A 117 4.41 2.13 5.79
C GLN A 117 4.23 3.60 5.34
N ALA A 118 5.29 4.40 5.44
CA ALA A 118 5.31 5.78 4.96
C ALA A 118 5.20 5.86 3.42
N GLY A 119 5.88 4.97 2.69
CA GLY A 119 5.78 4.86 1.23
C GLY A 119 4.37 4.50 0.78
N ILE A 120 3.77 3.49 1.40
CA ILE A 120 2.39 3.03 1.13
C ILE A 120 1.37 4.14 1.44
N ALA A 121 1.53 4.88 2.54
CA ALA A 121 0.62 5.95 2.92
C ALA A 121 0.61 7.14 1.93
N ARG A 122 1.73 7.38 1.23
CA ARG A 122 1.83 8.44 0.21
C ARG A 122 1.01 8.14 -1.04
N ILE A 123 0.78 6.87 -1.36
CA ILE A 123 0.03 6.44 -2.55
C ILE A 123 -1.40 6.99 -2.55
N ALA A 124 -2.07 6.99 -1.38
CA ALA A 124 -3.39 7.58 -1.24
C ALA A 124 -3.37 9.09 -1.53
N LYS A 125 -2.36 9.81 -1.01
CA LYS A 125 -2.20 11.25 -1.22
C LYS A 125 -1.93 11.59 -2.69
N ILE A 126 -1.11 10.79 -3.38
CA ILE A 126 -0.82 10.97 -4.81
C ILE A 126 -2.10 10.83 -5.63
N LYS A 127 -2.92 9.81 -5.34
CA LYS A 127 -4.19 9.61 -6.04
C LYS A 127 -5.16 10.77 -5.80
N THR A 128 -5.20 11.32 -4.59
CA THR A 128 -6.01 12.50 -4.28
C THR A 128 -5.50 13.75 -4.97
N ALA A 129 -4.19 14.02 -4.92
CA ALA A 129 -3.57 15.16 -5.59
C ALA A 129 -3.79 15.11 -7.11
N ALA A 130 -3.64 13.93 -7.74
CA ALA A 130 -3.93 13.75 -9.16
C ALA A 130 -5.41 14.03 -9.49
N LYS A 131 -6.34 13.59 -8.62
CA LYS A 131 -7.77 13.90 -8.77
C LYS A 131 -8.09 15.38 -8.59
N GLU A 132 -7.35 16.07 -7.73
CA GLU A 132 -7.53 17.51 -7.51
C GLU A 132 -6.95 18.33 -8.67
N ALA A 133 -5.80 17.94 -9.20
CA ALA A 133 -5.14 18.61 -10.32
C ALA A 133 -5.96 18.59 -11.62
N ILE A 134 -6.79 17.57 -11.84
CA ILE A 134 -7.65 17.50 -13.04
C ILE A 134 -8.95 18.30 -12.91
N LYS A 135 -9.33 18.76 -11.70
CA LYS A 135 -10.57 19.51 -11.50
C LYS A 135 -10.51 20.86 -12.21
N GLY A 136 -11.57 21.24 -12.91
CA GLY A 136 -11.58 22.49 -13.68
C GLY A 136 -10.75 22.46 -14.95
N THR A 137 -10.18 21.30 -15.31
CA THR A 137 -9.50 21.09 -16.59
C THR A 137 -10.39 20.28 -17.54
N PRO A 138 -10.13 20.27 -18.86
CA PRO A 138 -10.82 19.38 -19.80
C PRO A 138 -10.73 17.88 -19.46
N LEU A 139 -9.84 17.51 -18.51
CA LEU A 139 -9.56 16.14 -18.10
C LEU A 139 -10.32 15.72 -16.81
N GLU A 140 -11.25 16.53 -16.31
CA GLU A 140 -11.96 16.27 -15.05
C GLU A 140 -12.72 14.93 -15.03
N GLY A 141 -13.08 14.39 -16.20
CA GLY A 141 -13.73 13.08 -16.36
C GLY A 141 -12.79 11.89 -16.58
N SER A 142 -11.47 12.09 -16.61
CA SER A 142 -10.52 11.04 -16.95
C SER A 142 -10.32 10.03 -15.80
N ALA A 143 -10.19 8.75 -16.15
CA ALA A 143 -9.91 7.69 -15.19
C ALA A 143 -8.43 7.71 -14.77
N ILE A 144 -8.17 7.84 -13.47
CA ILE A 144 -6.81 7.82 -12.91
C ILE A 144 -6.49 6.44 -12.35
N TYR A 145 -5.51 5.78 -12.97
CA TYR A 145 -4.94 4.52 -12.50
C TYR A 145 -3.53 4.75 -11.97
N LEU A 146 -3.22 4.10 -10.85
CA LEU A 146 -1.90 4.17 -10.22
C LEU A 146 -1.35 2.75 -10.10
N GLY A 147 -0.19 2.52 -10.68
CA GLY A 147 0.50 1.23 -10.68
C GLY A 147 1.89 1.32 -10.06
N GLY A 148 2.63 0.23 -10.14
CA GLY A 148 3.98 0.10 -9.57
C GLY A 148 3.98 -0.64 -8.23
N THR A 149 5.18 -0.85 -7.69
CA THR A 149 5.41 -1.69 -6.51
C THR A 149 4.65 -1.16 -5.29
N ALA A 150 4.77 0.12 -4.98
CA ALA A 150 4.10 0.72 -3.82
C ALA A 150 2.56 0.63 -3.90
N ALA A 151 1.98 0.82 -5.09
CA ALA A 151 0.54 0.68 -5.31
C ALA A 151 0.08 -0.77 -5.11
N MET A 152 0.85 -1.73 -5.63
CA MET A 152 0.58 -3.16 -5.41
C MET A 152 0.63 -3.55 -3.92
N PHE A 153 1.64 -3.06 -3.18
CA PHE A 153 1.72 -3.31 -1.73
C PHE A 153 0.58 -2.66 -0.95
N LYS A 154 0.14 -1.46 -1.37
CA LYS A 154 -1.06 -0.83 -0.82
C LYS A 154 -2.29 -1.72 -1.04
N ASP A 155 -2.52 -2.16 -2.27
CA ASP A 155 -3.69 -2.97 -2.61
C ASP A 155 -3.66 -4.32 -1.87
N LEU A 156 -2.47 -4.92 -1.71
CA LEU A 156 -2.29 -6.14 -0.92
C LEU A 156 -2.57 -5.91 0.57
N SER A 157 -2.12 -4.79 1.14
CA SER A 157 -2.36 -4.44 2.54
C SER A 157 -3.84 -4.17 2.83
N ASP A 158 -4.50 -3.43 1.94
CA ASP A 158 -5.94 -3.15 2.04
C ASP A 158 -6.72 -4.47 1.90
N GLY A 159 -6.42 -5.28 0.87
CA GLY A 159 -7.04 -6.58 0.64
C GLY A 159 -6.90 -7.53 1.83
N ASN A 160 -5.68 -7.66 2.38
CA ASN A 160 -5.42 -8.47 3.56
C ASN A 160 -6.26 -8.01 4.77
N THR A 161 -6.48 -6.71 4.96
CA THR A 161 -7.30 -6.19 6.08
C THR A 161 -8.77 -6.64 5.96
N TYR A 162 -9.35 -6.53 4.76
CA TYR A 162 -10.72 -6.99 4.51
C TYR A 162 -10.83 -8.50 4.62
N ASP A 163 -9.88 -9.24 4.04
CA ASP A 163 -9.85 -10.70 4.09
C ASP A 163 -9.72 -11.21 5.52
N LEU A 164 -8.86 -10.61 6.36
CA LEU A 164 -8.76 -10.96 7.78
C LEU A 164 -10.06 -10.69 8.53
N MET A 165 -10.72 -9.57 8.25
CA MET A 165 -11.98 -9.22 8.90
C MET A 165 -13.08 -10.22 8.52
N ILE A 166 -13.20 -10.53 7.22
CA ILE A 166 -14.17 -11.51 6.71
C ILE A 166 -13.86 -12.91 7.26
N ALA A 167 -12.60 -13.35 7.21
CA ALA A 167 -12.16 -14.64 7.71
C ALA A 167 -12.35 -14.76 9.23
N GLY A 168 -11.98 -13.73 9.99
CA GLY A 168 -12.14 -13.71 11.45
C GLY A 168 -13.60 -13.76 11.88
N ILE A 169 -14.46 -12.92 11.29
CA ILE A 169 -15.89 -12.90 11.62
C ILE A 169 -16.56 -14.21 11.18
N SER A 170 -16.28 -14.69 9.96
CA SER A 170 -16.87 -15.94 9.46
C SER A 170 -16.42 -17.15 10.27
N ALA A 171 -15.15 -17.25 10.65
CA ALA A 171 -14.63 -18.30 11.51
C ALA A 171 -15.26 -18.25 12.91
N LEU A 172 -15.35 -17.07 13.53
CA LEU A 172 -16.00 -16.92 14.84
C LEU A 172 -17.49 -17.30 14.79
N CYS A 173 -18.21 -16.88 13.74
CA CYS A 173 -19.60 -17.29 13.52
C CYS A 173 -19.72 -18.81 13.31
N LEU A 174 -18.83 -19.41 12.53
CA LEU A 174 -18.81 -20.85 12.28
C LEU A 174 -18.54 -21.64 13.57
N ILE A 175 -17.53 -21.25 14.35
CA ILE A 175 -17.21 -21.85 15.65
C ILE A 175 -18.41 -21.69 16.59
N PHE A 176 -19.02 -20.51 16.64
CA PHE A 176 -20.21 -20.27 17.45
C PHE A 176 -21.37 -21.21 17.07
N ILE A 177 -21.63 -21.40 15.77
CA ILE A 177 -22.67 -22.31 15.28
C ILE A 177 -22.35 -23.76 15.65
N ILE A 178 -21.12 -24.22 15.42
CA ILE A 178 -20.68 -25.59 15.78
C ILE A 178 -20.81 -25.82 17.29
N MET A 179 -20.41 -24.84 18.11
CA MET A 179 -20.56 -24.90 19.57
C MET A 179 -22.02 -24.90 19.99
N LEU A 180 -22.88 -24.11 19.35
CA LEU A 180 -24.32 -24.11 19.61
C LEU A 180 -24.92 -25.48 19.31
N ILE A 181 -24.55 -26.11 18.19
CA ILE A 181 -25.01 -27.46 17.82
C ILE A 181 -24.50 -28.52 18.81
N THR A 182 -23.22 -28.45 19.17
CA THR A 182 -22.58 -29.45 20.04
C THR A 182 -23.06 -29.34 21.47
N THR A 183 -23.04 -28.15 22.06
CA THR A 183 -23.37 -27.91 23.47
C THR A 183 -24.88 -27.75 23.67
N ARG A 184 -25.66 -27.42 22.63
CA ARG A 184 -27.10 -27.08 22.71
C ARG A 184 -27.41 -25.99 23.76
N SER A 185 -26.43 -25.15 24.07
CA SER A 185 -26.52 -24.03 25.01
C SER A 185 -25.91 -22.79 24.38
N VAL A 186 -26.68 -21.70 24.35
CA VAL A 186 -26.24 -20.42 23.76
C VAL A 186 -25.23 -19.74 24.66
N VAL A 187 -25.44 -19.80 25.98
CA VAL A 187 -24.56 -19.16 26.97
C VAL A 187 -23.19 -19.83 26.99
N ALA A 188 -23.15 -21.16 26.97
CA ALA A 188 -21.88 -21.90 26.90
C ALA A 188 -21.12 -21.56 25.62
N ALA A 189 -21.78 -21.59 24.47
CA ALA A 189 -21.17 -21.26 23.18
C ALA A 189 -20.61 -19.82 23.18
N ALA A 190 -21.35 -18.85 23.72
CA ALA A 190 -20.90 -17.46 23.79
C ALA A 190 -19.68 -17.29 24.71
N VAL A 191 -19.66 -17.95 25.88
CA VAL A 191 -18.50 -17.91 26.79
C VAL A 191 -17.26 -18.47 26.12
N ILE A 192 -17.38 -19.62 25.45
CA ILE A 192 -16.24 -20.29 24.79
C ILE A 192 -15.68 -19.40 23.67
N VAL A 193 -16.56 -18.86 22.81
CA VAL A 193 -16.12 -17.95 21.74
C VAL A 193 -15.51 -16.69 22.32
N GLY A 194 -16.10 -16.13 23.38
CA GLY A 194 -15.53 -14.99 24.10
C GLY A 194 -14.14 -15.26 24.65
N THR A 195 -13.91 -16.46 25.18
CA THR A 195 -12.58 -16.86 25.66
C THR A 195 -11.54 -16.99 24.54
N VAL A 196 -11.94 -17.41 23.34
CA VAL A 196 -11.07 -17.44 22.14
C VAL A 196 -10.71 -16.03 21.67
N VAL A 197 -11.69 -15.12 21.64
CA VAL A 197 -11.44 -13.72 21.27
C VAL A 197 -10.50 -13.06 22.30
N LEU A 198 -10.67 -13.39 23.58
CA LEU A 198 -9.79 -12.90 24.64
C LEU A 198 -8.36 -13.45 24.50
N SER A 199 -8.18 -14.73 24.17
CA SER A 199 -6.84 -15.30 23.94
C SER A 199 -6.18 -14.76 22.67
N LEU A 200 -6.94 -14.54 21.59
CA LEU A 200 -6.47 -13.81 20.41
C LEU A 200 -5.97 -12.40 20.78
N GLY A 201 -6.79 -11.63 21.50
CA GLY A 201 -6.44 -10.28 21.94
C GLY A 201 -5.21 -10.26 22.83
N ALA A 202 -5.10 -11.21 23.78
CA ALA A 202 -3.93 -11.35 24.65
C ALA A 202 -2.67 -11.72 23.86
N SER A 203 -2.78 -12.62 22.89
CA SER A 203 -1.68 -12.99 22.00
C SER A 203 -1.13 -11.79 21.22
N PHE A 204 -2.03 -11.00 20.62
CA PHE A 204 -1.64 -9.78 19.91
C PHE A 204 -1.04 -8.74 20.83
N GLY A 205 -1.67 -8.47 21.97
CA GLY A 205 -1.16 -7.51 22.94
C GLY A 205 0.23 -7.89 23.44
N LEU A 206 0.47 -9.18 23.72
CA LEU A 206 1.76 -9.65 24.19
C LEU A 206 2.83 -9.64 23.09
N SER A 207 2.46 -9.97 21.85
CA SER A 207 3.37 -9.87 20.71
C SER A 207 3.78 -8.43 20.42
N VAL A 208 2.82 -7.50 20.43
CA VAL A 208 3.07 -6.05 20.32
C VAL A 208 4.01 -5.58 21.43
N LEU A 209 3.75 -5.99 22.68
CA LEU A 209 4.59 -5.64 23.81
C LEU A 209 6.04 -6.10 23.62
N ILE A 210 6.25 -7.34 23.21
CA ILE A 210 7.59 -7.92 23.07
C ILE A 210 8.34 -7.35 21.86
N TRP A 211 7.69 -7.31 20.71
CA TRP A 211 8.38 -6.91 19.49
C TRP A 211 8.50 -5.40 19.35
N GLN A 212 7.43 -4.64 19.56
CA GLN A 212 7.47 -3.19 19.41
C GLN A 212 8.08 -2.49 20.62
N HIS A 213 7.73 -2.92 21.84
CA HIS A 213 8.13 -2.22 23.06
C HIS A 213 9.47 -2.68 23.64
N ILE A 214 9.80 -3.98 23.56
CA ILE A 214 11.05 -4.52 24.10
C ILE A 214 12.14 -4.56 23.01
N LEU A 215 11.83 -5.07 21.82
CA LEU A 215 12.80 -5.24 20.74
C LEU A 215 12.89 -4.04 19.78
N GLY A 216 11.90 -3.16 19.77
CA GLY A 216 11.85 -1.98 18.89
C GLY A 216 11.62 -2.31 17.40
N ILE A 217 11.13 -3.52 17.09
CA ILE A 217 10.90 -3.99 15.72
C ILE A 217 9.39 -4.01 15.46
N GLU A 218 8.97 -3.39 14.37
CA GLU A 218 7.57 -3.42 13.96
C GLU A 218 7.13 -4.84 13.58
N LEU A 219 5.89 -5.20 13.95
CA LEU A 219 5.30 -6.47 13.54
C LEU A 219 5.04 -6.45 12.05
N HIS A 220 5.47 -7.51 11.38
CA HIS A 220 5.10 -7.75 10.01
C HIS A 220 3.59 -8.04 9.92
N TRP A 221 2.90 -7.48 8.92
CA TRP A 221 1.45 -7.62 8.72
C TRP A 221 0.98 -9.07 8.63
N LEU A 222 1.81 -9.96 8.08
CA LEU A 222 1.56 -11.40 7.98
C LEU A 222 1.44 -12.08 9.37
N VAL A 223 2.10 -11.54 10.39
CA VAL A 223 2.08 -12.10 11.75
C VAL A 223 0.66 -12.12 12.29
N LEU A 224 -0.08 -11.02 12.09
CA LEU A 224 -1.48 -10.91 12.50
C LEU A 224 -2.34 -11.97 11.79
N ALA A 225 -2.20 -12.09 10.47
CA ALA A 225 -2.96 -13.03 9.66
C ALA A 225 -2.76 -14.48 10.11
N MET A 226 -1.49 -14.90 10.23
CA MET A 226 -1.14 -16.27 10.61
C MET A 226 -1.56 -16.59 12.05
N ALA A 227 -1.37 -15.66 12.97
CA ALA A 227 -1.78 -15.84 14.35
C ALA A 227 -3.30 -15.95 14.49
N VAL A 228 -4.09 -15.10 13.80
CA VAL A 228 -5.57 -15.23 13.79
C VAL A 228 -5.96 -16.63 13.31
N ILE A 229 -5.45 -17.07 12.15
CA ILE A 229 -5.82 -18.35 11.54
C ILE A 229 -5.46 -19.53 12.44
N ILE A 230 -4.22 -19.58 12.94
CA ILE A 230 -3.72 -20.71 13.73
C ILE A 230 -4.35 -20.75 15.13
N LEU A 231 -4.45 -19.60 15.81
CA LEU A 231 -5.05 -19.54 17.15
C LEU A 231 -6.55 -19.84 17.10
N LEU A 232 -7.28 -19.42 16.05
CA LEU A 232 -8.68 -19.82 15.86
C LEU A 232 -8.81 -21.32 15.62
N ALA A 233 -8.01 -21.88 14.70
CA ALA A 233 -8.08 -23.30 14.37
C ALA A 233 -7.84 -24.16 15.61
N VAL A 234 -6.75 -23.89 16.32
CA VAL A 234 -6.31 -24.68 17.47
C VAL A 234 -7.19 -24.43 18.69
N GLY A 235 -7.58 -23.17 18.92
CA GLY A 235 -8.49 -22.81 20.00
C GLY A 235 -9.86 -23.48 19.85
N ALA A 236 -10.41 -23.52 18.64
CA ALA A 236 -11.69 -24.18 18.35
C ALA A 236 -11.64 -25.69 18.64
N ASP A 237 -10.62 -26.39 18.12
CA ASP A 237 -10.49 -27.84 18.25
C ASP A 237 -10.37 -28.27 19.71
N TYR A 238 -9.53 -27.58 20.48
CA TYR A 238 -9.35 -27.93 21.88
C TYR A 238 -10.57 -27.55 22.72
N ASN A 239 -11.23 -26.42 22.44
CA ASN A 239 -12.47 -26.07 23.14
C ASN A 239 -13.56 -27.10 22.92
N LEU A 240 -13.65 -27.64 21.70
CA LEU A 240 -14.62 -28.67 21.37
C LEU A 240 -14.38 -29.95 22.18
N LEU A 241 -13.13 -30.41 22.26
CA LEU A 241 -12.77 -31.61 23.04
C LEU A 241 -13.11 -31.46 24.53
N LEU A 242 -12.82 -30.31 25.11
CA LEU A 242 -13.10 -30.04 26.52
C LEU A 242 -14.62 -30.01 26.80
N VAL A 243 -15.38 -29.42 25.90
CA VAL A 243 -16.84 -29.30 26.02
C VAL A 243 -17.54 -30.64 25.78
N ALA A 244 -17.09 -31.41 24.80
CA ALA A 244 -17.58 -32.77 24.56
C ALA A 244 -17.40 -33.64 25.82
N ARG A 245 -16.22 -33.56 26.46
CA ARG A 245 -15.94 -34.25 27.71
C ARG A 245 -16.77 -33.74 28.89
N LEU A 246 -16.90 -32.42 29.05
CA LEU A 246 -17.80 -31.85 30.06
C LEU A 246 -19.23 -32.38 29.87
N LYS A 247 -19.69 -32.48 28.61
CA LYS A 247 -21.03 -32.97 28.27
C LYS A 247 -21.24 -34.45 28.56
N GLU A 248 -20.24 -35.29 28.30
CA GLU A 248 -20.28 -36.70 28.70
C GLU A 248 -20.42 -36.85 30.23
N GLU A 249 -19.72 -35.99 30.96
CA GLU A 249 -19.59 -36.04 32.43
C GLU A 249 -20.70 -35.33 33.21
N ILE A 250 -21.57 -34.59 32.54
CA ILE A 250 -22.74 -33.91 33.15
C ILE A 250 -23.66 -34.86 33.91
N HIS A 251 -23.77 -36.12 33.48
CA HIS A 251 -24.65 -37.12 34.10
C HIS A 251 -24.25 -37.43 35.56
N ALA A 252 -23.00 -37.18 35.94
CA ALA A 252 -22.49 -37.33 37.31
C ALA A 252 -22.75 -36.10 38.22
N GLY A 253 -23.42 -35.05 37.71
CA GLY A 253 -23.69 -33.79 38.41
C GLY A 253 -22.68 -32.69 38.05
N ILE A 254 -23.12 -31.42 38.02
CA ILE A 254 -22.35 -30.29 37.46
C ILE A 254 -20.97 -30.10 38.13
N ASN A 255 -20.91 -30.10 39.46
CA ASN A 255 -19.65 -29.85 40.18
C ASN A 255 -18.69 -31.05 40.08
N THR A 256 -19.20 -32.28 40.17
CA THR A 256 -18.40 -33.50 40.07
C THR A 256 -17.94 -33.76 38.63
N GLY A 257 -18.78 -33.45 37.65
CA GLY A 257 -18.48 -33.57 36.23
C GLY A 257 -17.41 -32.59 35.76
N ILE A 258 -17.42 -31.33 36.24
CA ILE A 258 -16.34 -30.36 35.97
C ILE A 258 -15.01 -30.86 36.55
N ILE A 259 -15.00 -31.32 37.81
CA ILE A 259 -13.78 -31.82 38.46
C ILE A 259 -13.25 -33.07 37.75
N ARG A 260 -14.12 -34.02 37.37
CA ARG A 260 -13.73 -35.27 36.70
C ARG A 260 -13.26 -35.01 35.26
N ALA A 261 -13.92 -34.11 34.53
CA ALA A 261 -13.49 -33.70 33.20
C ALA A 261 -12.14 -32.97 33.21
N MET A 262 -11.94 -32.05 34.17
CA MET A 262 -10.66 -31.33 34.33
C MET A 262 -9.54 -32.25 34.78
N GLY A 263 -9.79 -33.15 35.73
CA GLY A 263 -8.78 -34.11 36.22
C GLY A 263 -8.41 -35.18 35.20
N GLY A 264 -9.36 -35.65 34.39
CA GLY A 264 -9.14 -36.74 33.43
C GLY A 264 -8.66 -36.29 32.04
N SER A 265 -9.31 -35.27 31.47
CA SER A 265 -9.03 -34.82 30.08
C SER A 265 -8.30 -33.48 30.03
N GLY A 266 -8.37 -32.68 31.09
CA GLY A 266 -7.65 -31.40 31.16
C GLY A 266 -6.15 -31.57 31.01
N SER A 267 -5.55 -32.57 31.67
CA SER A 267 -4.09 -32.84 31.61
C SER A 267 -3.58 -33.17 30.21
N VAL A 268 -4.33 -33.99 29.45
CA VAL A 268 -3.98 -34.36 28.07
C VAL A 268 -4.03 -33.15 27.15
N VAL A 269 -5.09 -32.33 27.28
CA VAL A 269 -5.25 -31.13 26.46
C VAL A 269 -4.21 -30.06 26.81
N THR A 270 -3.90 -29.86 28.08
CA THR A 270 -2.83 -28.93 28.49
C THR A 270 -1.46 -29.40 28.02
N ALA A 271 -1.18 -30.71 28.06
CA ALA A 271 0.09 -31.25 27.57
C ALA A 271 0.24 -31.06 26.05
N ALA A 272 -0.80 -31.37 25.28
CA ALA A 272 -0.82 -31.15 23.83
C ALA A 272 -0.64 -29.65 23.48
N GLY A 273 -1.34 -28.77 24.19
CA GLY A 273 -1.22 -27.33 24.03
C GLY A 273 0.17 -26.79 24.37
N LEU A 274 0.81 -27.30 25.43
CA LEU A 274 2.18 -26.94 25.79
C LEU A 274 3.19 -27.37 24.72
N VAL A 275 3.09 -28.62 24.25
CA VAL A 275 3.97 -29.14 23.19
C VAL A 275 3.84 -28.26 21.95
N PHE A 276 2.61 -27.95 21.53
CA PHE A 276 2.40 -27.12 20.35
C PHE A 276 2.93 -25.68 20.54
N ALA A 277 2.69 -25.08 21.71
CA ALA A 277 3.21 -23.76 22.04
C ALA A 277 4.74 -23.71 22.00
N PHE A 278 5.43 -24.69 22.57
CA PHE A 278 6.90 -24.77 22.52
C PHE A 278 7.43 -25.03 21.11
N THR A 279 6.75 -25.86 20.31
CA THR A 279 7.13 -26.05 18.91
C THR A 279 7.04 -24.75 18.12
N MET A 280 6.01 -23.94 18.34
CA MET A 280 5.88 -22.63 17.70
C MET A 280 6.92 -21.63 18.22
N MET A 281 7.19 -21.62 19.52
CA MET A 281 8.26 -20.79 20.11
C MET A 281 9.65 -21.15 19.59
N SER A 282 9.90 -22.38 19.13
CA SER A 282 11.20 -22.76 18.56
C SER A 282 11.57 -21.93 17.32
N PHE A 283 10.57 -21.38 16.61
CA PHE A 283 10.81 -20.48 15.47
C PHE A 283 11.43 -19.15 15.87
N ALA A 284 11.45 -18.80 17.16
CA ALA A 284 12.16 -17.63 17.68
C ALA A 284 13.67 -17.65 17.36
N VAL A 285 14.24 -18.84 17.13
CA VAL A 285 15.67 -19.03 16.78
C VAL A 285 15.91 -18.85 15.27
N SER A 286 14.85 -18.70 14.47
CA SER A 286 14.98 -18.50 13.02
C SER A 286 15.64 -17.16 12.69
N GLU A 287 16.57 -17.17 11.75
CA GLU A 287 17.19 -15.95 11.20
C GLU A 287 16.17 -15.05 10.48
N LEU A 288 15.05 -15.64 10.01
CA LEU A 288 13.98 -14.88 9.38
C LEU A 288 13.06 -14.26 10.46
N THR A 289 13.21 -12.96 10.68
CA THR A 289 12.45 -12.20 11.70
C THR A 289 10.95 -12.41 11.61
N VAL A 290 10.41 -12.55 10.39
CA VAL A 290 8.98 -12.82 10.17
C VAL A 290 8.55 -14.16 10.77
N MET A 291 9.36 -15.22 10.62
CA MET A 291 9.06 -16.54 11.20
C MET A 291 9.20 -16.53 12.71
N ALA A 292 10.21 -15.83 13.23
CA ALA A 292 10.38 -15.63 14.67
C ALA A 292 9.18 -14.89 15.29
N GLN A 293 8.69 -13.82 14.63
CA GLN A 293 7.51 -13.09 15.05
C GLN A 293 6.25 -13.97 15.04
N VAL A 294 6.02 -14.71 13.96
CA VAL A 294 4.85 -15.62 13.84
C VAL A 294 4.87 -16.68 14.95
N GLY A 295 5.98 -17.40 15.11
CA GLY A 295 6.08 -18.50 16.06
C GLY A 295 6.01 -18.06 17.52
N THR A 296 6.66 -16.94 17.87
CA THR A 296 6.57 -16.38 19.23
C THR A 296 5.15 -15.90 19.54
N THR A 297 4.49 -15.19 18.61
CA THR A 297 3.11 -14.72 18.78
C THR A 297 2.17 -15.89 19.02
N ILE A 298 2.20 -16.90 18.14
CA ILE A 298 1.33 -18.08 18.26
C ILE A 298 1.65 -18.85 19.54
N GLY A 299 2.92 -19.13 19.81
CA GLY A 299 3.33 -19.88 20.98
C GLY A 299 2.87 -19.23 22.28
N MET A 300 3.02 -17.92 22.41
CA MET A 300 2.55 -17.19 23.59
C MET A 300 1.03 -17.14 23.69
N GLY A 301 0.35 -16.91 22.56
CA GLY A 301 -1.11 -16.96 22.51
C GLY A 301 -1.67 -18.31 22.98
N LEU A 302 -1.02 -19.40 22.57
CA LEU A 302 -1.38 -20.75 22.99
C LEU A 302 -1.06 -21.00 24.46
N LEU A 303 0.09 -20.53 24.98
CA LEU A 303 0.36 -20.62 26.42
C LEU A 303 -0.69 -19.86 27.23
N PHE A 304 -1.07 -18.66 26.79
CA PHE A 304 -2.10 -17.88 27.44
C PHE A 304 -3.46 -18.60 27.40
N ASP A 305 -3.85 -19.12 26.23
CA ASP A 305 -5.09 -19.87 26.07
C ASP A 305 -5.12 -21.13 26.94
N THR A 306 -4.04 -21.91 26.92
CA THR A 306 -3.98 -23.21 27.61
C THR A 306 -3.86 -23.06 29.13
N LEU A 307 -2.99 -22.18 29.61
CA LEU A 307 -2.68 -22.04 31.03
C LEU A 307 -3.62 -21.09 31.76
N ILE A 308 -4.04 -19.98 31.14
CA ILE A 308 -4.82 -18.96 31.83
C ILE A 308 -6.30 -19.13 31.49
N VAL A 309 -6.61 -19.15 30.21
CA VAL A 309 -8.01 -19.16 29.76
C VAL A 309 -8.64 -20.51 30.08
N ARG A 310 -8.04 -21.60 29.63
CA ARG A 310 -8.61 -22.94 29.73
C ARG A 310 -8.48 -23.55 31.12
N SER A 311 -7.35 -23.37 31.81
CA SER A 311 -7.18 -23.94 33.16
C SER A 311 -7.89 -23.13 34.25
N PHE A 312 -8.04 -21.81 34.10
CA PHE A 312 -8.62 -20.97 35.15
C PHE A 312 -9.94 -20.29 34.74
N MET A 313 -10.00 -19.58 33.61
CA MET A 313 -11.21 -18.83 33.24
C MET A 313 -12.39 -19.74 32.91
N THR A 314 -12.21 -20.72 32.02
CA THR A 314 -13.31 -21.58 31.54
C THR A 314 -13.99 -22.36 32.68
N PRO A 315 -13.26 -23.03 33.60
CA PRO A 315 -13.86 -23.73 34.73
C PRO A 315 -14.50 -22.78 35.73
N SER A 316 -13.89 -21.61 35.99
CA SER A 316 -14.43 -20.61 36.92
C SER A 316 -15.74 -20.02 36.42
N ILE A 317 -15.81 -19.68 35.13
CA ILE A 317 -17.02 -19.15 34.49
C ILE A 317 -18.12 -20.23 34.46
N ALA A 318 -17.76 -21.48 34.14
CA ALA A 318 -18.71 -22.59 34.18
C ALA A 318 -19.25 -22.84 35.61
N ALA A 319 -18.39 -22.76 36.63
CA ALA A 319 -18.80 -22.90 38.03
C ALA A 319 -19.70 -21.75 38.50
N LEU A 320 -19.38 -20.51 38.13
CA LEU A 320 -20.15 -19.31 38.49
C LEU A 320 -21.53 -19.28 37.81
N LEU A 321 -21.60 -19.63 36.52
CA LEU A 321 -22.86 -19.64 35.78
C LEU A 321 -23.73 -20.87 36.08
N GLY A 322 -23.13 -21.99 36.51
CA GLY A 322 -23.84 -23.17 37.00
C GLY A 322 -24.96 -23.65 36.08
N LYS A 323 -26.23 -23.47 36.49
CA LYS A 323 -27.42 -23.85 35.72
C LYS A 323 -27.68 -22.97 34.49
N TRP A 324 -27.24 -21.71 34.51
CA TRP A 324 -27.40 -20.76 33.40
C TRP A 324 -26.40 -21.01 32.27
N PHE A 325 -25.26 -21.64 32.58
CA PHE A 325 -24.29 -22.06 31.58
C PHE A 325 -24.89 -23.03 30.56
N TRP A 326 -25.88 -23.83 30.96
CA TRP A 326 -26.51 -24.83 30.11
C TRP A 326 -27.81 -24.36 29.45
N TRP A 327 -28.27 -23.13 29.71
CA TRP A 327 -29.53 -22.61 29.16
C TRP A 327 -29.48 -22.58 27.61
N PRO A 328 -30.42 -23.24 26.89
CA PRO A 328 -31.78 -23.66 27.30
C PRO A 328 -31.93 -25.12 27.79
N GLN A 329 -30.87 -25.93 27.82
CA GLN A 329 -30.94 -27.28 28.39
C GLN A 329 -31.01 -27.22 29.92
N VAL A 330 -32.08 -27.80 30.48
CA VAL A 330 -32.23 -27.94 31.94
C VAL A 330 -31.35 -29.09 32.43
N VAL A 331 -30.12 -28.77 32.86
CA VAL A 331 -29.20 -29.72 33.47
C VAL A 331 -29.38 -29.73 35.00
N ARG A 332 -29.55 -30.92 35.59
CA ARG A 332 -29.74 -31.09 37.03
C ARG A 332 -28.42 -30.91 37.79
N GLN A 333 -28.45 -30.16 38.88
CA GLN A 333 -27.28 -29.91 39.74
C GLN A 333 -26.83 -31.14 40.56
N ARG A 334 -27.71 -32.14 40.76
CA ARG A 334 -27.42 -33.36 41.52
C ARG A 334 -27.71 -34.62 40.67
N PRO A 335 -26.93 -35.70 40.85
CA PRO A 335 -27.23 -36.98 40.21
C PRO A 335 -28.64 -37.47 40.54
N VAL A 336 -29.23 -38.27 39.67
CA VAL A 336 -30.45 -39.01 40.01
C VAL A 336 -30.11 -39.94 41.17
N PRO A 337 -30.85 -39.92 42.30
CA PRO A 337 -30.61 -40.85 43.39
C PRO A 337 -30.71 -42.28 42.84
N GLN A 338 -29.60 -43.01 42.83
CA GLN A 338 -29.64 -44.44 42.57
C GLN A 338 -30.06 -45.16 43.85
N PRO A 339 -31.04 -46.07 43.81
CA PRO A 339 -31.35 -46.93 44.94
C PRO A 339 -30.09 -47.69 45.36
N TRP A 340 -29.86 -47.79 46.68
CA TRP A 340 -28.76 -48.58 47.21
C TRP A 340 -28.85 -50.02 46.67
N PRO A 341 -27.73 -50.65 46.25
CA PRO A 341 -27.76 -52.03 45.78
C PRO A 341 -28.37 -52.90 46.88
N SER A 342 -29.51 -53.54 46.58
CA SER A 342 -30.13 -54.47 47.52
C SER A 342 -29.14 -55.61 47.77
N PRO A 343 -28.89 -56.00 49.04
CA PRO A 343 -28.01 -57.13 49.33
C PRO A 343 -28.51 -58.35 48.57
N ALA A 344 -27.62 -59.01 47.84
CA ALA A 344 -27.94 -60.21 47.09
C ALA A 344 -28.60 -61.21 48.04
N SER A 345 -29.86 -61.56 47.78
CA SER A 345 -30.58 -62.57 48.54
C SER A 345 -29.72 -63.82 48.62
N ALA A 346 -29.31 -64.20 49.83
CA ALA A 346 -28.58 -65.43 50.07
C ALA A 346 -29.34 -66.58 49.42
N ARG A 347 -28.81 -67.12 48.32
CA ARG A 347 -29.30 -68.36 47.74
C ARG A 347 -29.02 -69.44 48.77
N THR A 348 -30.05 -69.85 49.49
CA THR A 348 -30.05 -71.03 50.34
C THR A 348 -29.57 -72.21 49.49
N PHE A 349 -28.35 -72.68 49.75
CA PHE A 349 -27.86 -73.95 49.25
C PHE A 349 -28.73 -75.05 49.88
N ALA A 350 -29.68 -75.57 49.12
CA ALA A 350 -30.34 -76.81 49.47
C ALA A 350 -29.39 -77.96 49.13
N LEU A 351 -28.79 -78.55 50.17
CA LEU A 351 -28.17 -79.87 50.13
C LEU A 351 -29.27 -80.91 49.99
N VAL A 352 -29.29 -81.63 48.86
CA VAL A 352 -29.82 -83.00 48.73
C VAL A 352 -28.88 -83.78 47.83
#